data_AF-A0A8T5RIV3-F1
#
_entry.id   AF-A0A8T5RIV3-F1
#
_cell.length_a   1.000
_cell.length_b   1.000
_cell.length_c   1.000
_cell.angle_alpha   90.00
_cell.angle_beta   90.00
_cell.angle_gamma   90.00
#
_symmetry.space_group_name_H-M   'P 1'
#
loop_
_entity.id
_entity.type
_entity.pdbx_description
1 polymer ?
#
loop_
_entity_poly.entity_id
_entity_poly.type
_entity_poly.pdbx_seq_one_letter_code
_entity_poly.pdbx_strand_id
1 'polypeptide(L)'
;MSASDVSKNILLKVIQLPQNLLVPSIQNVLKMELISTSKKIENIKLEIQAENLNIEFLNNESSDIVLKPKETKIVDINLIPTADGIGKLNINAIWTKETQYKVKVQKIRENIASNRFSNILESYHFKKKDFLKKFNPTDYIIDISKDEIKRLEKTLDNHSDSETERNIITLSKAYLSNKQLERALITANRLSNDKKRLSFIKDIIRAYAFVDSQYTLKYIDRLDKKINISEMLKTIALDEVYKNPDMAINIASRIEDLKQKEECFIEIIEKIVQKKPEVTIELLKYIKLDVDTYLKIMLNIVESYWRMGNLDKTKEILLRIIYFVKDKSNSSNYKFIRDAIYGMAELFSPKIADNIIESIENQKLKEKVAKDLFNDIYFLVEEIKTKIETKLINSFQYHLNTYASNLNEYIINFARKGGNLSLNTLSGDTSFKNLFISLFNFNFSIFPIFEKLYSDLKINSNQSIAYYIFPSTENLNQAEFEIISTTLNFLIKSKIRNTNQFNIYNLDFIPYLGKPTIIIGTENSSIKQWVENKLSKLKRKIDLIIDDSFFAGGKSKDQLASIFESNIFKITNLVLSYEFINDYSVFKELVQSLI
;
A
#
# COMPACT_ATOMS: atom_id res chain seq x y z
N MET A 1 20.27 3.39 26.37
CA MET A 1 21.03 4.53 25.83
C MET A 1 20.04 5.39 25.07
N SER A 2 19.86 6.64 25.51
CA SER A 2 18.99 7.61 24.83
C SER A 2 19.63 8.03 23.52
N ALA A 3 18.80 8.42 22.54
CA ALA A 3 19.26 8.88 21.24
C ALA A 3 20.21 10.08 21.32
N SER A 4 20.21 10.86 22.42
CA SER A 4 21.10 12.00 22.65
C SER A 4 22.58 11.64 22.78
N ASP A 5 22.91 10.42 23.24
CA ASP A 5 24.30 10.06 23.58
C ASP A 5 25.13 9.63 22.36
N VAL A 6 24.49 9.16 21.30
CA VAL A 6 25.17 8.60 20.11
C VAL A 6 25.94 9.67 19.32
N SER A 7 25.44 10.90 19.24
CA SER A 7 26.13 12.00 18.54
C SER A 7 27.37 12.49 19.31
N LYS A 8 27.54 12.10 20.59
CA LYS A 8 28.77 12.34 21.34
C LYS A 8 29.82 11.25 21.13
N ASN A 9 29.40 10.09 20.61
CA ASN A 9 30.24 8.90 20.54
C ASN A 9 30.87 8.64 19.17
N ILE A 10 30.41 9.32 18.12
CA ILE A 10 30.95 9.19 16.76
C ILE A 10 31.22 10.59 16.22
N LEU A 11 32.44 10.78 15.72
CA LEU A 11 32.88 12.04 15.12
C LEU A 11 33.33 11.76 13.68
N LEU A 12 32.77 12.50 12.72
CA LEU A 12 33.22 12.53 11.33
C LEU A 12 33.98 13.83 11.09
N LYS A 13 35.21 13.73 10.59
CA LYS A 13 36.04 14.86 10.15
C LYS A 13 36.41 14.71 8.69
N VAL A 14 36.42 15.80 7.95
CA VAL A 14 37.07 15.84 6.63
C VAL A 14 38.52 16.28 6.84
N ILE A 15 39.47 15.40 6.54
CA ILE A 15 40.91 15.65 6.78
C ILE A 15 41.64 16.11 5.51
N GLN A 16 41.08 15.82 4.33
CA GLN A 16 41.61 16.29 3.05
C GLN A 16 40.46 16.53 2.07
N LEU A 17 40.40 17.72 1.48
CA LEU A 17 39.49 18.08 0.40
C LEU A 17 40.33 18.57 -0.81
N PRO A 18 40.05 18.13 -2.04
CA PRO A 18 40.74 18.63 -3.22
C PRO A 18 40.68 20.16 -3.33
N GLN A 19 41.84 20.80 -3.55
CA GLN A 19 41.97 22.26 -3.66
C GLN A 19 42.22 22.73 -5.10
N ASN A 20 42.47 21.78 -6.01
CA ASN A 20 42.65 22.00 -7.44
C ASN A 20 41.30 22.01 -8.18
N LEU A 21 41.35 22.46 -9.43
CA LEU A 21 40.29 22.20 -10.40
C LEU A 21 40.12 20.69 -10.54
N LEU A 22 38.91 20.19 -10.30
CA LEU A 22 38.63 18.77 -10.47
C LEU A 22 38.50 18.48 -11.96
N VAL A 23 39.28 17.50 -12.44
CA VAL A 23 39.15 16.92 -13.79
C VAL A 23 39.08 15.39 -13.71
N PRO A 24 38.36 14.71 -14.63
CA PRO A 24 38.20 13.25 -14.63
C PRO A 24 39.51 12.45 -14.65
N SER A 25 40.54 12.96 -15.31
CA SER A 25 41.83 12.26 -15.50
C SER A 25 42.80 12.37 -14.32
N ILE A 26 42.37 13.00 -13.21
CA ILE A 26 43.14 13.14 -11.97
C ILE A 26 42.37 12.44 -10.85
N GLN A 27 43.09 11.77 -9.95
CA GLN A 27 42.50 11.18 -8.76
C GLN A 27 42.19 12.29 -7.74
N ASN A 28 40.95 12.77 -7.73
CA ASN A 28 40.50 13.85 -6.85
C ASN A 28 40.00 13.26 -5.53
N VAL A 29 40.93 13.03 -4.58
CA VAL A 29 40.61 12.32 -3.33
C VAL A 29 40.09 13.27 -2.25
N LEU A 30 38.88 13.00 -1.77
CA LEU A 30 38.36 13.44 -0.48
C LEU A 30 38.68 12.37 0.57
N LYS A 31 39.32 12.76 1.67
CA LYS A 31 39.59 11.86 2.80
C LYS A 31 38.81 12.28 4.03
N MET A 32 38.16 11.31 4.64
CA MET A 32 37.38 11.49 5.85
C MET A 32 37.87 10.57 6.95
N GLU A 33 37.80 11.04 8.19
CA GLU A 33 38.15 10.30 9.39
C GLU A 33 36.91 10.11 10.24
N LEU A 34 36.53 8.85 10.48
CA LEU A 34 35.46 8.42 11.37
C LEU A 34 36.07 7.91 12.67
N ILE A 35 35.79 8.61 13.76
CA ILE A 35 36.31 8.28 15.10
C ILE A 35 35.14 7.80 15.96
N SER A 36 35.23 6.58 16.46
CA SER A 36 34.34 6.08 17.51
C SER A 36 34.99 6.29 18.87
N THR A 37 34.29 6.92 19.81
CA THR A 37 34.62 6.92 21.24
C THR A 37 33.73 5.95 22.03
N SER A 38 32.83 5.23 21.34
CA SER A 38 31.93 4.25 21.94
C SER A 38 32.69 3.05 22.51
N LYS A 39 32.10 2.44 23.54
CA LYS A 39 32.53 1.15 24.10
C LYS A 39 31.91 -0.04 23.35
N LYS A 40 31.05 0.21 22.37
CA LYS A 40 30.32 -0.81 21.59
C LYS A 40 30.66 -0.70 20.11
N ILE A 41 30.31 -1.74 19.36
CA ILE A 41 30.32 -1.69 17.90
C ILE A 41 29.21 -0.74 17.46
N GLU A 42 29.55 0.17 16.54
CA GLU A 42 28.64 1.15 15.97
C GLU A 42 28.55 0.96 14.46
N ASN A 43 27.34 1.00 13.90
CA ASN A 43 27.12 0.88 12.46
C ASN A 43 26.77 2.26 11.90
N ILE A 44 27.57 2.73 10.95
CA ILE A 44 27.44 4.03 10.30
C ILE A 44 27.18 3.82 8.82
N LYS A 45 26.23 4.53 8.26
CA LYS A 45 25.99 4.62 6.83
C LYS A 45 26.37 6.02 6.34
N LEU A 46 27.25 6.10 5.36
CA LEU A 46 27.55 7.33 4.63
C LEU A 46 26.59 7.45 3.45
N GLU A 47 25.67 8.42 3.53
CA GLU A 47 24.82 8.78 2.42
C GLU A 47 25.43 9.99 1.70
N ILE A 48 25.89 9.76 0.49
CA ILE A 48 26.56 10.77 -0.33
C ILE A 48 25.66 11.10 -1.51
N GLN A 49 25.34 12.39 -1.65
CA GLN A 49 24.63 12.91 -2.81
C GLN A 49 25.56 13.85 -3.55
N ALA A 50 25.61 13.70 -4.88
CA ALA A 50 26.53 14.42 -5.72
C ALA A 50 25.81 14.93 -6.97
N GLU A 51 26.13 16.17 -7.38
CA GLU A 51 25.67 16.80 -8.62
C GLU A 51 26.89 17.20 -9.44
N ASN A 52 26.89 16.90 -10.75
CA ASN A 52 28.04 17.07 -11.65
C ASN A 52 29.33 16.32 -11.21
N LEU A 53 29.17 15.34 -10.33
CA LEU A 53 30.23 14.52 -9.75
C LEU A 53 29.72 13.08 -9.64
N ASN A 54 30.53 12.12 -10.07
CA ASN A 54 30.43 10.72 -9.69
C ASN A 54 31.34 10.44 -8.49
N ILE A 55 30.94 9.47 -7.68
CA ILE A 55 31.58 9.14 -6.40
C ILE A 55 32.02 7.69 -6.44
N GLU A 56 33.30 7.44 -6.20
CA GLU A 56 33.85 6.10 -6.09
C GLU A 56 34.56 5.95 -4.75
N PHE A 57 34.16 4.94 -3.97
CA PHE A 57 34.89 4.56 -2.76
C PHE A 57 36.17 3.85 -3.15
N LEU A 58 37.29 4.29 -2.60
CA LEU A 58 38.60 3.67 -2.83
C LEU A 58 38.80 2.50 -1.85
N ASN A 59 39.79 1.64 -2.11
CA ASN A 59 40.23 0.57 -1.20
C ASN A 59 39.14 -0.46 -0.80
N ASN A 60 38.19 -0.75 -1.69
CA ASN A 60 37.05 -1.65 -1.44
C ASN A 60 36.17 -1.24 -0.24
N GLU A 61 36.14 0.04 0.08
CA GLU A 61 35.28 0.56 1.13
C GLU A 61 33.81 0.62 0.68
N SER A 62 32.92 0.41 1.65
CA SER A 62 31.47 0.53 1.45
C SER A 62 30.92 1.76 2.16
N SER A 63 29.77 2.25 1.69
CA SER A 63 29.00 3.27 2.39
C SER A 63 28.57 2.82 3.78
N ASP A 64 28.37 1.51 3.99
CA ASP A 64 28.09 0.92 5.29
C ASP A 64 29.39 0.59 6.02
N ILE A 65 29.58 1.17 7.19
CA ILE A 65 30.82 1.17 7.95
C ILE A 65 30.54 0.66 9.35
N VAL A 66 31.22 -0.43 9.71
CA VAL A 66 31.22 -0.94 11.08
C VAL A 66 32.45 -0.40 11.80
N LEU A 67 32.23 0.33 12.90
CA LEU A 67 33.28 0.84 13.77
C LEU A 67 33.33 0.01 15.05
N LYS A 68 34.49 -0.57 15.34
CA LYS A 68 34.79 -1.23 16.62
C LYS A 68 34.89 -0.20 17.75
N PRO A 69 34.79 -0.65 19.02
CA PRO A 69 34.99 0.24 20.15
C PRO A 69 36.32 0.99 20.07
N LYS A 70 36.28 2.32 20.23
CA LYS A 70 37.45 3.21 20.19
C LYS A 70 38.26 3.19 18.87
N GLU A 71 37.67 2.73 17.77
CA GLU A 71 38.34 2.67 16.46
C GLU A 71 38.33 4.03 15.77
N THR A 72 39.39 4.32 15.02
CA THR A 72 39.42 5.38 14.00
C THR A 72 39.58 4.72 12.64
N LYS A 73 38.70 5.07 11.71
CA LYS A 73 38.72 4.56 10.34
C LYS A 73 38.79 5.72 9.37
N ILE A 74 39.70 5.63 8.40
CA ILE A 74 39.79 6.58 7.30
C ILE A 74 38.93 6.05 6.16
N VAL A 75 38.23 6.95 5.47
CA VAL A 75 37.44 6.65 4.28
C VAL A 75 37.90 7.56 3.16
N ASP A 76 38.32 6.95 2.06
CA ASP A 76 38.87 7.64 0.90
C ASP A 76 37.88 7.57 -0.26
N ILE A 77 37.53 8.73 -0.80
CA ILE A 77 36.52 8.87 -1.84
C ILE A 77 37.12 9.62 -3.02
N ASN A 78 37.06 9.01 -4.19
CA ASN A 78 37.43 9.67 -5.44
C ASN A 78 36.23 10.43 -6.01
N LEU A 79 36.43 11.71 -6.33
CA LEU A 79 35.45 12.58 -6.94
C LEU A 79 35.75 12.67 -8.44
N ILE A 80 34.79 12.24 -9.28
CA ILE A 80 34.96 12.22 -10.74
C ILE A 80 34.00 13.24 -11.35
N PRO A 81 34.49 14.39 -11.83
CA PRO A 81 33.67 15.37 -12.53
C PRO A 81 32.95 14.79 -13.74
N THR A 82 31.68 15.16 -13.92
CA THR A 82 30.88 14.75 -15.08
C THR A 82 30.41 15.92 -15.95
N ALA A 83 30.52 17.14 -15.46
CA ALA A 83 30.21 18.37 -16.19
C ALA A 83 31.17 19.50 -15.80
N ASP A 84 31.12 20.59 -16.57
CA ASP A 84 31.87 21.82 -16.27
C ASP A 84 31.08 22.70 -15.29
N GLY A 85 31.78 23.40 -14.40
CA GLY A 85 31.20 24.38 -13.50
C GLY A 85 31.26 23.94 -12.03
N ILE A 86 30.13 23.95 -11.32
CA ILE A 86 30.09 23.54 -9.90
C ILE A 86 29.71 22.06 -9.79
N GLY A 87 30.58 21.29 -9.15
CA GLY A 87 30.25 20.01 -8.53
C GLY A 87 29.73 20.24 -7.10
N LYS A 88 28.53 19.73 -6.78
CA LYS A 88 27.99 19.79 -5.42
C LYS A 88 28.14 18.43 -4.75
N LEU A 89 28.56 18.43 -3.49
CA LEU A 89 28.77 17.22 -2.72
C LEU A 89 28.15 17.37 -1.33
N ASN A 90 27.16 16.53 -1.03
CA ASN A 90 26.54 16.44 0.29
C ASN A 90 26.86 15.07 0.91
N ILE A 91 27.38 15.07 2.13
CA ILE A 91 27.81 13.86 2.84
C ILE A 91 27.09 13.80 4.18
N ASN A 92 26.27 12.78 4.38
CA ASN A 92 25.55 12.53 5.61
C ASN A 92 26.09 11.28 6.28
N ALA A 93 26.53 11.39 7.53
CA ALA A 93 26.86 10.24 8.36
C ALA A 93 25.66 9.87 9.23
N ILE A 94 25.10 8.68 9.01
CA ILE A 94 23.89 8.20 9.67
C ILE A 94 24.24 7.00 10.53
N TRP A 95 24.02 7.10 11.83
CA TRP A 95 24.07 5.96 12.72
C TRP A 95 22.86 5.05 12.52
N THR A 96 23.08 3.74 12.54
CA THR A 96 22.04 2.73 12.38
C THR A 96 22.10 1.71 13.51
N LYS A 97 20.92 1.32 14.02
CA LYS A 97 20.77 0.26 15.00
C LYS A 97 19.66 -0.69 14.63
N GLU A 98 20.04 -1.93 14.42
CA GLU A 98 19.11 -3.03 14.23
C GLU A 98 18.60 -3.52 15.59
N THR A 99 17.27 -3.59 15.74
CA THR A 99 16.61 -4.16 16.93
C THR A 99 15.63 -5.22 16.49
N GLN A 100 15.82 -6.45 16.94
CA GLN A 100 14.87 -7.54 16.75
C GLN A 100 13.84 -7.52 17.88
N TYR A 101 12.57 -7.70 17.54
CA TYR A 101 11.47 -7.76 18.50
C TYR A 101 10.44 -8.81 18.09
N LYS A 102 9.82 -9.44 19.08
CA LYS A 102 8.77 -10.43 18.87
C LYS A 102 7.41 -9.74 18.80
N VAL A 103 6.59 -10.09 17.82
CA VAL A 103 5.21 -9.63 17.67
C VAL A 103 4.30 -10.84 17.62
N LYS A 104 3.20 -10.81 18.39
CA LYS A 104 2.13 -11.79 18.25
C LYS A 104 1.27 -11.42 17.04
N VAL A 105 1.23 -12.29 16.04
CA VAL A 105 0.46 -12.11 14.81
C VAL A 105 -0.64 -13.15 14.78
N GLN A 106 -1.84 -12.73 14.38
CA GLN A 106 -2.97 -13.61 14.13
C GLN A 106 -2.78 -14.31 12.79
N LYS A 107 -2.87 -15.64 12.78
CA LYS A 107 -2.93 -16.47 11.58
C LYS A 107 -4.22 -17.27 11.53
N ILE A 108 -4.61 -17.65 10.32
CA ILE A 108 -5.80 -18.45 10.03
C ILE A 108 -5.40 -19.91 10.07
N ARG A 109 -6.19 -20.74 10.76
CA ARG A 109 -5.96 -22.20 10.81
C ARG A 109 -6.17 -22.81 9.43
N GLU A 110 -5.44 -23.88 9.15
CA GLU A 110 -5.65 -24.65 7.91
C GLU A 110 -6.91 -25.53 8.02
N ASN A 111 -7.15 -26.12 9.20
CA ASN A 111 -8.26 -27.04 9.45
C ASN A 111 -8.90 -26.76 10.82
N ILE A 112 -10.17 -27.18 10.98
CA ILE A 112 -10.87 -27.19 12.26
C ILE A 112 -11.38 -28.58 12.61
N ALA A 113 -11.63 -28.82 13.91
CA ALA A 113 -12.14 -30.10 14.38
C ALA A 113 -13.50 -30.42 13.76
N SER A 114 -13.61 -31.59 13.13
CA SER A 114 -14.85 -32.09 12.54
C SER A 114 -15.85 -32.51 13.63
N ASN A 115 -17.14 -32.37 13.34
CA ASN A 115 -18.34 -32.81 14.06
C ASN A 115 -19.04 -31.74 14.92
N ARG A 116 -18.48 -30.55 15.14
CA ARG A 116 -19.19 -29.53 15.93
C ARG A 116 -20.36 -28.93 15.16
N PHE A 117 -20.24 -28.80 13.83
CA PHE A 117 -21.32 -28.28 13.00
C PHE A 117 -22.53 -29.23 12.98
N SER A 118 -22.31 -30.55 13.04
CA SER A 118 -23.40 -31.52 13.20
C SER A 118 -24.21 -31.27 14.49
N ASN A 119 -23.54 -31.08 15.63
CA ASN A 119 -24.19 -30.77 16.91
C ASN A 119 -24.95 -29.44 16.86
N ILE A 120 -24.42 -28.45 16.13
CA ILE A 120 -25.10 -27.18 15.90
C ILE A 120 -26.42 -27.42 15.17
N LEU A 121 -26.41 -28.17 14.06
CA LEU A 121 -27.60 -28.45 13.25
C LEU A 121 -28.68 -29.19 14.04
N GLU A 122 -28.31 -30.17 14.87
CA GLU A 122 -29.24 -30.89 15.74
C GLU A 122 -30.01 -29.94 16.69
N SER A 123 -29.36 -28.88 17.17
CA SER A 123 -30.00 -27.88 18.04
C SER A 123 -31.08 -27.03 17.34
N TYR A 124 -31.15 -27.10 16.01
CA TYR A 124 -32.09 -26.38 15.15
C TYR A 124 -33.14 -27.28 14.50
N HIS A 125 -33.28 -28.52 14.95
CA HIS A 125 -34.21 -29.47 14.35
C HIS A 125 -35.63 -28.88 14.30
N PHE A 126 -36.19 -28.82 13.09
CA PHE A 126 -37.56 -28.38 12.86
C PHE A 126 -38.50 -29.54 13.21
N LYS A 127 -39.40 -29.36 14.18
CA LYS A 127 -40.15 -30.46 14.83
C LYS A 127 -40.89 -31.32 13.80
N LYS A 128 -40.93 -32.64 14.04
CA LYS A 128 -41.95 -33.54 13.51
C LYS A 128 -43.05 -33.62 14.56
N LYS A 129 -44.24 -33.07 14.33
CA LYS A 129 -45.40 -33.45 15.15
C LYS A 129 -45.69 -34.94 14.93
N ASP A 130 -45.98 -35.67 16.01
CA ASP A 130 -46.54 -37.01 15.91
C ASP A 130 -47.91 -36.95 15.24
N PHE A 131 -48.10 -37.77 14.22
CA PHE A 131 -49.19 -37.60 13.27
C PHE A 131 -50.55 -38.09 13.77
N LEU A 132 -51.58 -37.41 13.25
CA LEU A 132 -52.93 -37.92 13.02
C LEU A 132 -52.91 -39.40 12.59
N LYS A 133 -53.88 -40.19 13.07
CA LYS A 133 -54.07 -41.61 12.71
C LYS A 133 -53.83 -41.83 11.21
N LYS A 134 -52.91 -42.75 10.88
CA LYS A 134 -52.64 -43.19 9.51
C LYS A 134 -53.96 -43.60 8.85
N PHE A 135 -54.39 -42.87 7.83
CA PHE A 135 -55.58 -43.21 7.06
C PHE A 135 -55.23 -44.32 6.10
N ASN A 136 -56.04 -45.39 6.11
CA ASN A 136 -55.86 -46.51 5.22
C ASN A 136 -56.94 -46.49 4.13
N PRO A 137 -56.62 -46.09 2.88
CA PRO A 137 -57.62 -45.98 1.82
C PRO A 137 -58.26 -47.33 1.47
N THR A 138 -57.56 -48.45 1.72
CA THR A 138 -58.10 -49.80 1.47
C THR A 138 -59.30 -50.12 2.36
N ASP A 139 -59.45 -49.46 3.51
CA ASP A 139 -60.61 -49.65 4.38
C ASP A 139 -61.90 -49.13 3.72
N TYR A 140 -61.77 -48.32 2.65
CA TYR A 140 -62.86 -47.64 1.95
C TYR A 140 -62.94 -47.99 0.46
N ILE A 141 -62.08 -48.88 -0.04
CA ILE A 141 -62.09 -49.34 -1.43
C ILE A 141 -62.23 -50.86 -1.39
N ILE A 142 -63.34 -51.37 -1.95
CA ILE A 142 -63.61 -52.80 -2.03
C ILE A 142 -63.65 -53.18 -3.51
N ASP A 143 -62.89 -54.20 -3.88
CA ASP A 143 -62.90 -54.75 -5.23
C ASP A 143 -63.99 -55.82 -5.33
N ILE A 144 -65.09 -55.49 -6.01
CA ILE A 144 -66.18 -56.42 -6.34
C ILE A 144 -66.57 -56.23 -7.80
N SER A 145 -67.11 -57.30 -8.40
CA SER A 145 -67.46 -57.32 -9.81
C SER A 145 -68.62 -56.37 -10.14
N LYS A 146 -68.68 -55.90 -11.40
CA LYS A 146 -69.80 -55.06 -11.88
C LYS A 146 -71.17 -55.73 -11.74
N ASP A 147 -71.22 -57.06 -11.80
CA ASP A 147 -72.46 -57.81 -11.64
C ASP A 147 -72.89 -57.91 -10.17
N GLU A 148 -71.94 -57.98 -9.23
CA GLU A 148 -72.23 -57.88 -7.80
C GLU A 148 -72.69 -56.47 -7.40
N ILE A 149 -72.12 -55.42 -8.00
CA ILE A 149 -72.60 -54.04 -7.84
C ILE A 149 -74.08 -53.93 -8.27
N LYS A 150 -74.44 -54.47 -9.44
CA LYS A 150 -75.84 -54.47 -9.92
C LYS A 150 -76.78 -55.26 -9.01
N ARG A 151 -76.31 -56.35 -8.41
CA ARG A 151 -77.10 -57.11 -7.43
C ARG A 151 -77.32 -56.28 -6.17
N LEU A 152 -76.28 -55.66 -5.63
CA LEU A 152 -76.35 -54.78 -4.46
C LEU A 152 -77.25 -53.55 -4.70
N GLU A 153 -77.22 -52.95 -5.90
CA GLU A 153 -78.15 -51.88 -6.31
C GLU A 153 -79.62 -52.35 -6.18
N LYS A 154 -79.96 -53.51 -6.75
CA LYS A 154 -81.32 -54.08 -6.69
C LYS A 154 -81.79 -54.42 -5.27
N THR A 155 -80.89 -54.86 -4.41
CA THR A 155 -81.22 -55.15 -3.00
C THR A 155 -81.49 -53.88 -2.22
N LEU A 156 -80.79 -52.78 -2.56
CA LEU A 156 -80.92 -51.48 -1.89
C LEU A 156 -82.25 -50.78 -2.18
N ASP A 157 -82.85 -51.02 -3.35
CA ASP A 157 -84.11 -50.41 -3.76
C ASP A 157 -85.35 -51.14 -3.18
N ASN A 158 -85.19 -52.29 -2.50
CA ASN A 158 -86.30 -53.16 -2.07
C ASN A 158 -86.51 -53.31 -0.55
N HIS A 159 -85.64 -52.80 0.35
CA HIS A 159 -85.72 -53.06 1.81
C HIS A 159 -85.53 -51.81 2.70
N SER A 160 -86.36 -51.67 3.74
CA SER A 160 -86.31 -50.61 4.77
C SER A 160 -86.00 -51.19 6.17
N ASP A 161 -84.71 -51.33 6.51
CA ASP A 161 -84.11 -51.07 7.83
C ASP A 161 -82.85 -51.92 8.13
N SER A 162 -81.86 -51.29 8.77
CA SER A 162 -80.53 -51.75 9.25
C SER A 162 -79.59 -52.46 8.25
N GLU A 163 -80.05 -53.41 7.45
CA GLU A 163 -79.31 -54.03 6.35
C GLU A 163 -79.02 -53.00 5.24
N THR A 164 -79.91 -52.01 5.12
CA THR A 164 -79.80 -50.88 4.21
C THR A 164 -78.52 -50.05 4.45
N GLU A 165 -78.10 -49.80 5.70
CA GLU A 165 -76.88 -49.02 5.98
C GLU A 165 -75.60 -49.76 5.59
N ARG A 166 -75.52 -51.07 5.87
CA ARG A 166 -74.37 -51.90 5.49
C ARG A 166 -74.24 -52.02 3.98
N ASN A 167 -75.36 -52.17 3.29
CA ASN A 167 -75.40 -52.22 1.84
C ASN A 167 -75.03 -50.87 1.23
N ILE A 168 -75.47 -49.75 1.81
CA ILE A 168 -75.06 -48.39 1.40
C ILE A 168 -73.54 -48.23 1.51
N ILE A 169 -72.97 -48.59 2.67
CA ILE A 169 -71.52 -48.47 2.90
C ILE A 169 -70.73 -49.34 1.92
N THR A 170 -71.13 -50.60 1.74
CA THR A 170 -70.42 -51.55 0.88
C THR A 170 -70.50 -51.13 -0.59
N LEU A 171 -71.68 -50.72 -1.04
CA LEU A 171 -71.91 -50.27 -2.42
C LEU A 171 -71.14 -48.96 -2.71
N SER A 172 -71.12 -48.01 -1.77
CA SER A 172 -70.31 -46.80 -1.90
C SER A 172 -68.81 -47.11 -2.04
N LYS A 173 -68.27 -48.03 -1.24
CA LYS A 173 -66.86 -48.45 -1.32
C LYS A 173 -66.54 -49.16 -2.65
N ALA A 174 -67.47 -49.96 -3.16
CA ALA A 174 -67.35 -50.66 -4.43
C ALA A 174 -67.37 -49.72 -5.65
N TYR A 175 -68.09 -48.61 -5.58
CA TYR A 175 -68.05 -47.61 -6.64
C TYR A 175 -66.68 -46.93 -6.76
N LEU A 176 -65.92 -46.82 -5.66
CA LEU A 176 -64.59 -46.20 -5.70
C LEU A 176 -63.57 -47.05 -6.47
N SER A 177 -63.58 -48.38 -6.32
CA SER A 177 -62.71 -49.28 -7.10
C SER A 177 -63.00 -49.21 -8.60
N ASN A 178 -64.24 -48.90 -8.98
CA ASN A 178 -64.68 -48.73 -10.37
C ASN A 178 -64.55 -47.30 -10.92
N LYS A 179 -63.86 -46.39 -10.21
CA LYS A 179 -63.68 -44.98 -10.60
C LYS A 179 -64.99 -44.18 -10.73
N GLN A 180 -66.00 -44.53 -9.94
CA GLN A 180 -67.34 -43.92 -9.98
C GLN A 180 -67.61 -43.09 -8.71
N LEU A 181 -66.81 -42.03 -8.47
CA LEU A 181 -66.93 -41.18 -7.28
C LEU A 181 -68.36 -40.62 -7.08
N GLU A 182 -69.01 -40.14 -8.15
CA GLU A 182 -70.33 -39.53 -8.04
C GLU A 182 -71.38 -40.53 -7.54
N ARG A 183 -71.35 -41.76 -8.06
CA ARG A 183 -72.24 -42.84 -7.61
C ARG A 183 -71.94 -43.27 -6.17
N ALA A 184 -70.66 -43.31 -5.80
CA ALA A 184 -70.25 -43.58 -4.43
C ALA A 184 -70.86 -42.58 -3.45
N LEU A 185 -70.84 -41.29 -3.81
CA LEU A 185 -71.33 -40.20 -2.99
C LEU A 185 -72.86 -40.09 -2.97
N ILE A 186 -73.54 -40.28 -4.11
CA ILE A 186 -75.01 -40.38 -4.17
C ILE A 186 -75.50 -41.50 -3.25
N THR A 187 -74.81 -42.64 -3.26
CA THR A 187 -75.15 -43.78 -2.41
C THR A 187 -74.87 -43.48 -0.94
N ALA A 188 -73.72 -42.88 -0.62
CA ALA A 188 -73.36 -42.49 0.74
C ALA A 188 -74.34 -41.47 1.33
N ASN A 189 -74.93 -40.61 0.48
CA ASN A 189 -75.93 -39.63 0.88
C ASN A 189 -77.24 -40.25 1.40
N ARG A 190 -77.52 -41.53 1.10
CA ARG A 190 -78.71 -42.25 1.60
C ARG A 190 -78.61 -42.62 3.09
N LEU A 191 -77.46 -42.41 3.75
CA LEU A 191 -77.32 -42.66 5.19
C LEU A 191 -78.20 -41.70 6.02
N SER A 192 -78.99 -42.27 6.93
CA SER A 192 -79.99 -41.54 7.73
C SER A 192 -79.38 -40.65 8.81
N ASN A 193 -78.26 -41.07 9.42
CA ASN A 193 -77.58 -40.29 10.46
C ASN A 193 -76.63 -39.24 9.86
N ASP A 194 -76.97 -37.96 9.99
CA ASP A 194 -76.21 -36.83 9.44
C ASP A 194 -74.72 -36.82 9.83
N LYS A 195 -74.37 -37.13 11.09
CA LYS A 195 -72.98 -37.11 11.55
C LYS A 195 -72.17 -38.25 10.94
N LYS A 196 -72.73 -39.47 10.91
CA LYS A 196 -72.11 -40.64 10.27
C LYS A 196 -72.01 -40.44 8.76
N ARG A 197 -73.07 -39.91 8.13
CA ARG A 197 -73.13 -39.60 6.69
C ARG A 197 -72.00 -38.65 6.30
N LEU A 198 -71.89 -37.49 6.97
CA LEU A 198 -70.87 -36.50 6.66
C LEU A 198 -69.45 -37.02 6.91
N SER A 199 -69.23 -37.81 7.96
CA SER A 199 -67.93 -38.46 8.20
C SER A 199 -67.57 -39.44 7.07
N PHE A 200 -68.51 -40.31 6.70
CA PHE A 200 -68.28 -41.33 5.68
C PHE A 200 -68.07 -40.71 4.29
N ILE A 201 -68.79 -39.65 3.95
CA ILE A 201 -68.57 -38.87 2.73
C ILE A 201 -67.14 -38.30 2.69
N LYS A 202 -66.66 -37.72 3.79
CA LYS A 202 -65.27 -37.22 3.88
C LYS A 202 -64.26 -38.34 3.66
N ASP A 203 -64.46 -39.49 4.29
CA ASP A 203 -63.57 -40.64 4.15
C ASP A 203 -63.59 -41.22 2.72
N ILE A 204 -64.75 -41.24 2.05
CA ILE A 204 -64.88 -41.64 0.64
C ILE A 204 -64.11 -40.70 -0.29
N ILE A 205 -64.28 -39.38 -0.12
CA ILE A 205 -63.57 -38.39 -0.93
C ILE A 205 -62.05 -38.50 -0.71
N ARG A 206 -61.64 -38.61 0.56
CA ARG A 206 -60.24 -38.79 0.94
C ARG A 206 -59.65 -40.08 0.37
N ALA A 207 -60.38 -41.19 0.42
CA ALA A 207 -59.96 -42.46 -0.18
C ALA A 207 -59.86 -42.36 -1.71
N TYR A 208 -60.80 -41.68 -2.36
CA TYR A 208 -60.78 -41.52 -3.81
C TYR A 208 -59.62 -40.63 -4.28
N ALA A 209 -59.15 -39.68 -3.46
CA ALA A 209 -57.96 -38.90 -3.76
C ALA A 209 -56.71 -39.77 -3.99
N PHE A 210 -56.63 -40.95 -3.34
CA PHE A 210 -55.55 -41.92 -3.60
C PHE A 210 -55.66 -42.59 -4.97
N VAL A 211 -56.87 -42.69 -5.52
CA VAL A 211 -57.18 -43.29 -6.83
C VAL A 211 -56.99 -42.26 -7.95
N ASP A 212 -57.61 -41.09 -7.82
CA ASP A 212 -57.52 -39.99 -8.79
C ASP A 212 -57.65 -38.63 -8.09
N SER A 213 -56.50 -38.07 -7.68
CA SER A 213 -56.43 -36.80 -6.97
C SER A 213 -56.88 -35.61 -7.81
N GLN A 214 -56.68 -35.63 -9.14
CA GLN A 214 -57.11 -34.54 -10.02
C GLN A 214 -58.63 -34.49 -10.17
N TYR A 215 -59.26 -35.64 -10.40
CA TYR A 215 -60.71 -35.73 -10.48
C TYR A 215 -61.35 -35.37 -9.13
N THR A 216 -60.78 -35.87 -8.03
CA THR A 216 -61.24 -35.55 -6.68
C THR A 216 -61.27 -34.03 -6.47
N LEU A 217 -60.21 -33.33 -6.84
CA LEU A 217 -60.15 -31.88 -6.71
C LEU A 217 -61.20 -31.13 -7.53
N LYS A 218 -61.49 -31.56 -8.77
CA LYS A 218 -62.57 -30.97 -9.58
C LYS A 218 -63.95 -31.15 -8.95
N TYR A 219 -64.12 -32.22 -8.17
CA TYR A 219 -65.39 -32.54 -7.52
C TYR A 219 -65.57 -31.79 -6.20
N ILE A 220 -64.48 -31.55 -5.46
CA ILE A 220 -64.50 -30.87 -4.15
C ILE A 220 -65.21 -29.50 -4.22
N ASP A 221 -65.02 -28.77 -5.31
CA ASP A 221 -65.62 -27.45 -5.54
C ASP A 221 -67.17 -27.50 -5.65
N ARG A 222 -67.76 -28.69 -5.81
CA ARG A 222 -69.21 -28.91 -5.99
C ARG A 222 -69.92 -29.46 -4.75
N LEU A 223 -69.20 -29.61 -3.64
CA LEU A 223 -69.73 -30.24 -2.41
C LEU A 223 -70.67 -29.32 -1.63
N ASP A 224 -71.50 -29.94 -0.79
CA ASP A 224 -72.38 -29.23 0.15
C ASP A 224 -71.57 -28.32 1.07
N LYS A 225 -72.03 -27.08 1.27
CA LYS A 225 -71.44 -26.08 2.17
C LYS A 225 -71.33 -26.56 3.63
N LYS A 226 -72.09 -27.59 4.03
CA LYS A 226 -71.96 -28.24 5.35
C LYS A 226 -70.64 -29.00 5.53
N ILE A 227 -69.94 -29.33 4.45
CA ILE A 227 -68.62 -29.95 4.49
C ILE A 227 -67.58 -28.82 4.60
N ASN A 228 -66.74 -28.87 5.65
CA ASN A 228 -65.59 -27.97 5.76
C ASN A 228 -64.55 -28.33 4.68
N ILE A 229 -64.62 -27.62 3.55
CA ILE A 229 -63.77 -27.85 2.37
C ILE A 229 -62.30 -27.63 2.71
N SER A 230 -61.97 -26.56 3.46
CA SER A 230 -60.59 -26.25 3.84
C SER A 230 -59.92 -27.36 4.64
N GLU A 231 -60.62 -27.92 5.63
CA GLU A 231 -60.11 -29.04 6.43
C GLU A 231 -59.97 -30.32 5.60
N MET A 232 -60.87 -30.54 4.65
CA MET A 232 -60.79 -31.68 3.75
C MET A 232 -59.62 -31.55 2.77
N LEU A 233 -59.39 -30.37 2.19
CA LEU A 233 -58.21 -30.08 1.37
C LEU A 233 -56.93 -30.26 2.18
N LYS A 234 -56.88 -29.78 3.43
CA LYS A 234 -55.75 -29.96 4.34
C LYS A 234 -55.44 -31.45 4.54
N THR A 235 -56.44 -32.25 4.90
CA THR A 235 -56.24 -33.69 5.15
C THR A 235 -55.79 -34.47 3.91
N ILE A 236 -56.36 -34.17 2.74
CA ILE A 236 -55.94 -34.78 1.48
C ILE A 236 -54.52 -34.35 1.10
N ALA A 237 -54.18 -33.07 1.26
CA ALA A 237 -52.83 -32.57 1.00
C ALA A 237 -51.81 -33.34 1.84
N LEU A 238 -52.04 -33.46 3.15
CA LEU A 238 -51.14 -34.14 4.09
C LEU A 238 -50.95 -35.63 3.83
N ASP A 239 -51.96 -36.30 3.28
CA ASP A 239 -51.88 -37.69 2.84
C ASP A 239 -51.04 -37.83 1.57
N GLU A 240 -51.22 -36.89 0.62
CA GLU A 240 -50.51 -36.91 -0.66
C GLU A 240 -49.03 -36.56 -0.51
N VAL A 241 -48.62 -35.87 0.57
CA VAL A 241 -47.23 -35.40 0.79
C VAL A 241 -46.17 -36.47 0.55
N TYR A 242 -46.40 -37.71 1.01
CA TYR A 242 -45.39 -38.77 0.86
C TYR A 242 -45.40 -39.42 -0.52
N LYS A 243 -46.52 -39.34 -1.26
CA LYS A 243 -46.70 -39.92 -2.59
C LYS A 243 -46.26 -38.93 -3.67
N ASN A 244 -46.73 -37.70 -3.57
CA ASN A 244 -46.47 -36.62 -4.52
C ASN A 244 -46.51 -35.25 -3.82
N PRO A 245 -45.35 -34.75 -3.34
CA PRO A 245 -45.25 -33.44 -2.70
C PRO A 245 -45.79 -32.29 -3.55
N ASP A 246 -45.55 -32.29 -4.87
CA ASP A 246 -46.02 -31.22 -5.75
C ASP A 246 -47.55 -31.18 -5.83
N MET A 247 -48.18 -32.35 -5.86
CA MET A 247 -49.64 -32.45 -5.80
C MET A 247 -50.17 -32.01 -4.44
N ALA A 248 -49.51 -32.39 -3.33
CA ALA A 248 -49.89 -31.92 -1.99
C ALA A 248 -49.86 -30.38 -1.89
N ILE A 249 -48.86 -29.73 -2.48
CA ILE A 249 -48.75 -28.27 -2.54
C ILE A 249 -49.90 -27.66 -3.35
N ASN A 250 -50.20 -28.24 -4.52
CA ASN A 250 -51.33 -27.81 -5.35
C ASN A 250 -52.65 -27.91 -4.58
N ILE A 251 -52.88 -29.02 -3.88
CA ILE A 251 -54.08 -29.22 -3.06
C ILE A 251 -54.15 -28.16 -1.95
N ALA A 252 -53.07 -27.97 -1.20
CA ALA A 252 -53.01 -26.98 -0.12
C ALA A 252 -53.23 -25.54 -0.62
N SER A 253 -52.75 -25.21 -1.83
CA SER A 253 -52.91 -23.87 -2.41
C SER A 253 -54.37 -23.45 -2.61
N ARG A 254 -55.28 -24.43 -2.76
CA ARG A 254 -56.72 -24.24 -2.93
C ARG A 254 -57.49 -23.95 -1.64
N ILE A 255 -56.85 -24.07 -0.48
CA ILE A 255 -57.48 -23.66 0.78
C ILE A 255 -57.75 -22.16 0.72
N GLU A 256 -58.98 -21.71 0.97
CA GLU A 256 -59.33 -20.29 0.87
C GLU A 256 -58.76 -19.49 2.05
N ASP A 257 -58.88 -20.03 3.26
CA ASP A 257 -58.37 -19.41 4.48
C ASP A 257 -56.84 -19.36 4.49
N LEU A 258 -56.28 -18.14 4.51
CA LEU A 258 -54.84 -17.92 4.44
C LEU A 258 -54.09 -18.55 5.61
N LYS A 259 -54.64 -18.50 6.82
CA LYS A 259 -53.98 -19.03 8.01
C LYS A 259 -53.91 -20.55 7.97
N GLN A 260 -55.02 -21.22 7.63
CA GLN A 260 -55.06 -22.68 7.48
C GLN A 260 -54.17 -23.16 6.32
N LYS A 261 -54.09 -22.38 5.24
CA LYS A 261 -53.17 -22.65 4.12
C LYS A 261 -51.71 -22.60 4.55
N GLU A 262 -51.30 -21.53 5.25
CA GLU A 262 -49.94 -21.40 5.77
C GLU A 262 -49.61 -22.51 6.77
N GLU A 263 -50.52 -22.82 7.70
CA GLU A 263 -50.38 -23.96 8.63
C GLU A 263 -50.22 -25.28 7.88
N CYS A 264 -51.00 -25.52 6.82
CA CYS A 264 -50.89 -26.71 6.00
C CYS A 264 -49.52 -26.78 5.30
N PHE A 265 -49.05 -25.69 4.70
CA PHE A 265 -47.73 -25.66 4.07
C PHE A 265 -46.59 -25.90 5.07
N ILE A 266 -46.68 -25.36 6.30
CA ILE A 266 -45.71 -25.63 7.36
C ILE A 266 -45.68 -27.13 7.70
N GLU A 267 -46.84 -27.76 7.87
CA GLU A 267 -46.93 -29.21 8.13
C GLU A 267 -46.39 -30.06 6.95
N ILE A 268 -46.56 -29.60 5.70
CA ILE A 268 -45.94 -30.22 4.52
C ILE A 268 -44.41 -30.11 4.62
N ILE A 269 -43.87 -28.92 4.93
CA ILE A 269 -42.43 -28.68 5.08
C ILE A 269 -41.83 -29.61 6.17
N GLU A 270 -42.48 -29.71 7.34
CA GLU A 270 -42.04 -30.61 8.42
C GLU A 270 -41.86 -32.07 7.95
N LYS A 271 -42.68 -32.53 7.00
CA LYS A 271 -42.65 -33.89 6.47
C LYS A 271 -41.57 -34.11 5.41
N ILE A 272 -41.25 -33.08 4.61
CA ILE A 272 -40.43 -33.25 3.40
C ILE A 272 -39.04 -32.63 3.49
N VAL A 273 -38.77 -31.69 4.40
CA VAL A 273 -37.52 -30.90 4.43
C VAL A 273 -36.25 -31.76 4.41
N GLN A 274 -36.26 -32.92 5.06
CA GLN A 274 -35.12 -33.83 5.10
C GLN A 274 -34.99 -34.74 3.86
N LYS A 275 -36.07 -34.95 3.09
CA LYS A 275 -36.13 -35.89 1.96
C LYS A 275 -36.16 -35.20 0.58
N LYS A 276 -36.74 -34.00 0.53
CA LYS A 276 -37.00 -33.20 -0.68
C LYS A 276 -36.73 -31.71 -0.38
N PRO A 277 -35.47 -31.34 -0.03
CA PRO A 277 -35.11 -29.96 0.31
C PRO A 277 -35.39 -28.96 -0.83
N GLU A 278 -35.29 -29.38 -2.09
CA GLU A 278 -35.62 -28.58 -3.27
C GLU A 278 -37.08 -28.11 -3.30
N VAL A 279 -38.01 -29.02 -2.99
CA VAL A 279 -39.45 -28.72 -2.91
C VAL A 279 -39.73 -27.78 -1.73
N THR A 280 -38.98 -27.94 -0.63
CA THR A 280 -39.11 -27.06 0.54
C THR A 280 -38.70 -25.62 0.22
N ILE A 281 -37.62 -25.43 -0.54
CA ILE A 281 -37.18 -24.08 -0.96
C ILE A 281 -38.26 -23.38 -1.79
N GLU A 282 -38.90 -24.10 -2.72
CA GLU A 282 -39.99 -23.54 -3.51
C GLU A 282 -41.20 -23.18 -2.64
N LEU A 283 -41.55 -24.03 -1.68
CA LEU A 283 -42.64 -23.78 -0.74
C LEU A 283 -42.45 -22.52 0.10
N LEU A 284 -41.22 -22.22 0.52
CA LEU A 284 -40.91 -21.03 1.31
C LEU A 284 -41.27 -19.71 0.59
N LYS A 285 -41.45 -19.72 -0.74
CA LYS A 285 -41.91 -18.54 -1.50
C LYS A 285 -43.38 -18.20 -1.27
N TYR A 286 -44.18 -19.16 -0.78
CA TYR A 286 -45.63 -19.04 -0.65
C TYR A 286 -46.12 -18.81 0.79
N ILE A 287 -45.21 -18.75 1.77
CA ILE A 287 -45.55 -18.68 3.20
C ILE A 287 -44.89 -17.45 3.82
N LYS A 288 -45.62 -16.69 4.63
CA LYS A 288 -45.03 -15.61 5.42
C LYS A 288 -44.60 -16.14 6.79
N LEU A 289 -43.31 -16.48 6.92
CA LEU A 289 -42.73 -16.94 8.17
C LEU A 289 -42.06 -15.81 8.96
N ASP A 290 -42.03 -15.94 10.28
CA ASP A 290 -41.11 -15.18 11.11
C ASP A 290 -39.66 -15.58 10.80
N VAL A 291 -38.72 -14.69 11.12
CA VAL A 291 -37.30 -14.84 10.78
C VAL A 291 -36.69 -16.11 11.40
N ASP A 292 -37.02 -16.42 12.66
CA ASP A 292 -36.43 -17.56 13.35
C ASP A 292 -36.90 -18.89 12.75
N THR A 293 -38.19 -19.00 12.45
CA THR A 293 -38.77 -20.18 11.80
C THR A 293 -38.18 -20.39 10.41
N TYR A 294 -38.09 -19.32 9.60
CA TYR A 294 -37.47 -19.38 8.28
C TYR A 294 -36.01 -19.87 8.35
N LEU A 295 -35.20 -19.31 9.26
CA LEU A 295 -33.80 -19.68 9.42
C LEU A 295 -33.60 -21.11 9.93
N LYS A 296 -34.48 -21.60 10.81
CA LYS A 296 -34.49 -23.01 11.23
C LYS A 296 -34.74 -23.95 10.06
N ILE A 297 -35.75 -23.67 9.23
CA ILE A 297 -36.03 -24.49 8.03
C ILE A 297 -34.82 -24.47 7.09
N MET A 298 -34.21 -23.31 6.86
CA MET A 298 -32.99 -23.18 6.04
C MET A 298 -31.83 -24.02 6.59
N LEU A 299 -31.60 -24.07 7.90
CA LEU A 299 -30.59 -24.96 8.49
C LEU A 299 -30.93 -26.45 8.35
N ASN A 300 -32.20 -26.83 8.40
CA ASN A 300 -32.60 -28.22 8.11
C ASN A 300 -32.39 -28.58 6.62
N ILE A 301 -32.56 -27.62 5.72
CA ILE A 301 -32.19 -27.77 4.30
C ILE A 301 -30.67 -27.95 4.15
N VAL A 302 -29.86 -27.17 4.87
CA VAL A 302 -28.39 -27.35 4.91
C VAL A 302 -28.03 -28.76 5.34
N GLU A 303 -28.62 -29.23 6.43
CA GLU A 303 -28.41 -30.58 6.96
C GLU A 303 -28.78 -31.66 5.93
N SER A 304 -29.93 -31.52 5.27
CA SER A 304 -30.40 -32.45 4.24
C SER A 304 -29.43 -32.54 3.06
N TYR A 305 -29.05 -31.39 2.46
CA TYR A 305 -28.09 -31.39 1.34
C TYR A 305 -26.71 -31.90 1.75
N TRP A 306 -26.26 -31.57 2.96
CA TRP A 306 -24.97 -32.06 3.47
C TRP A 306 -24.96 -33.59 3.62
N ARG A 307 -26.02 -34.17 4.20
CA ARG A 307 -26.18 -35.63 4.31
C ARG A 307 -26.31 -36.33 2.95
N MET A 308 -26.83 -35.65 1.94
CA MET A 308 -26.88 -36.12 0.56
C MET A 308 -25.54 -35.97 -0.20
N GLY A 309 -24.51 -35.39 0.43
CA GLY A 309 -23.20 -35.14 -0.19
C GLY A 309 -23.16 -33.95 -1.16
N ASN A 310 -24.22 -33.12 -1.20
CA ASN A 310 -24.32 -31.98 -2.12
C ASN A 310 -23.73 -30.71 -1.49
N LEU A 311 -22.40 -30.66 -1.43
CA LEU A 311 -21.67 -29.56 -0.79
C LEU A 311 -21.89 -28.19 -1.45
N ASP A 312 -22.11 -28.14 -2.76
CA ASP A 312 -22.38 -26.88 -3.47
C ASP A 312 -23.70 -26.25 -3.00
N LYS A 313 -24.76 -27.07 -2.89
CA LYS A 313 -26.04 -26.61 -2.35
C LYS A 313 -25.95 -26.29 -0.86
N THR A 314 -25.22 -27.08 -0.07
CA THR A 314 -24.93 -26.74 1.33
C THR A 314 -24.29 -25.36 1.46
N LYS A 315 -23.27 -25.06 0.64
CA LYS A 315 -22.59 -23.76 0.61
C LYS A 315 -23.54 -22.63 0.23
N GLU A 316 -24.31 -22.83 -0.83
CA GLU A 316 -25.27 -21.85 -1.34
C GLU A 316 -26.28 -21.44 -0.25
N ILE A 317 -26.85 -22.42 0.45
CA ILE A 317 -27.85 -22.18 1.49
C ILE A 317 -27.21 -21.53 2.74
N LEU A 318 -26.01 -21.94 3.14
CA LEU A 318 -25.26 -21.28 4.22
C LEU A 318 -24.99 -19.80 3.93
N LEU A 319 -24.55 -19.48 2.71
CA LEU A 319 -24.36 -18.08 2.30
C LEU A 319 -25.68 -17.30 2.31
N ARG A 320 -26.78 -17.89 1.82
CA ARG A 320 -28.11 -17.25 1.89
C ARG A 320 -28.53 -16.94 3.34
N ILE A 321 -28.26 -17.84 4.29
CA ILE A 321 -28.51 -17.59 5.72
C ILE A 321 -27.68 -16.39 6.21
N ILE A 322 -26.39 -16.36 5.90
CA ILE A 322 -25.46 -15.30 6.31
C ILE A 322 -25.91 -13.94 5.77
N TYR A 323 -26.20 -13.85 4.47
CA TYR A 323 -26.66 -12.61 3.83
C TYR A 323 -28.02 -12.16 4.38
N PHE A 324 -28.97 -13.07 4.56
CA PHE A 324 -30.29 -12.73 5.08
C PHE A 324 -30.23 -12.14 6.50
N VAL A 325 -29.32 -12.63 7.34
CA VAL A 325 -29.17 -12.18 8.73
C VAL A 325 -28.32 -10.91 8.84
N LYS A 326 -27.32 -10.74 7.97
CA LYS A 326 -26.39 -9.59 7.97
C LYS A 326 -27.15 -8.25 7.98
N ASP A 327 -28.28 -8.17 7.27
CA ASP A 327 -29.04 -6.93 7.10
C ASP A 327 -30.10 -6.68 8.19
N LYS A 328 -30.37 -7.66 9.07
CA LYS A 328 -31.50 -7.65 10.03
C LYS A 328 -31.06 -7.88 11.48
N SER A 329 -29.83 -7.53 11.82
CA SER A 329 -29.15 -8.02 13.04
C SER A 329 -29.76 -7.49 14.35
N ASN A 330 -30.68 -8.25 14.94
CA ASN A 330 -31.01 -8.24 16.38
C ASN A 330 -30.29 -9.39 17.10
N SER A 331 -30.29 -9.41 18.44
CA SER A 331 -29.56 -10.40 19.27
C SER A 331 -29.99 -11.86 19.03
N SER A 332 -31.25 -12.12 18.65
CA SER A 332 -31.77 -13.46 18.37
C SER A 332 -31.16 -14.10 17.11
N ASN A 333 -30.93 -13.29 16.07
CA ASN A 333 -30.47 -13.78 14.76
C ASN A 333 -28.95 -14.01 14.73
N TYR A 334 -28.22 -13.41 15.68
CA TYR A 334 -26.77 -13.53 15.80
C TYR A 334 -26.29 -14.99 15.87
N LYS A 335 -27.03 -15.86 16.55
CA LYS A 335 -26.65 -17.28 16.69
C LYS A 335 -26.59 -17.97 15.32
N PHE A 336 -27.56 -17.70 14.44
CA PHE A 336 -27.63 -18.29 13.10
C PHE A 336 -26.48 -17.86 12.20
N ILE A 337 -26.10 -16.58 12.18
CA ILE A 337 -24.97 -16.11 11.37
C ILE A 337 -23.64 -16.69 11.87
N ARG A 338 -23.42 -16.70 13.20
CA ARG A 338 -22.21 -17.29 13.78
C ARG A 338 -22.11 -18.78 13.45
N ASP A 339 -23.21 -19.51 13.62
CA ASP A 339 -23.27 -20.96 13.41
C ASP A 339 -23.15 -21.33 11.92
N ALA A 340 -23.69 -20.51 11.01
CA ALA A 340 -23.50 -20.67 9.57
C ALA A 340 -22.05 -20.37 9.13
N ILE A 341 -21.41 -19.33 9.67
CA ILE A 341 -19.99 -19.04 9.40
C ILE A 341 -19.10 -20.16 9.96
N TYR A 342 -19.43 -20.72 11.11
CA TYR A 342 -18.76 -21.91 11.63
C TYR A 342 -18.92 -23.11 10.69
N GLY A 343 -20.13 -23.37 10.18
CA GLY A 343 -20.36 -24.39 9.16
C GLY A 343 -19.54 -24.17 7.88
N MET A 344 -19.37 -22.91 7.47
CA MET A 344 -18.48 -22.55 6.35
C MET A 344 -17.00 -22.88 6.65
N ALA A 345 -16.56 -22.68 7.89
CA ALA A 345 -15.21 -23.02 8.33
C ALA A 345 -14.99 -24.55 8.34
N GLU A 346 -15.97 -25.32 8.84
CA GLU A 346 -15.81 -26.77 9.07
C GLU A 346 -15.94 -27.58 7.79
N LEU A 347 -16.94 -27.25 6.96
CA LEU A 347 -17.26 -28.03 5.77
C LEU A 347 -16.42 -27.66 4.55
N PHE A 348 -15.82 -26.45 4.53
CA PHE A 348 -15.08 -25.95 3.37
C PHE A 348 -13.66 -25.52 3.74
N SER A 349 -13.50 -24.41 4.45
CA SER A 349 -12.21 -24.01 5.04
C SER A 349 -12.33 -22.81 5.98
N PRO A 350 -11.45 -22.70 6.98
CA PRO A 350 -11.39 -21.51 7.84
C PRO A 350 -11.10 -20.23 7.05
N LYS A 351 -10.38 -20.32 5.92
CA LYS A 351 -10.10 -19.16 5.06
C LYS A 351 -11.35 -18.59 4.40
N ILE A 352 -12.30 -19.45 4.01
CA ILE A 352 -13.59 -18.98 3.47
C ILE A 352 -14.39 -18.26 4.56
N ALA A 353 -14.40 -18.80 5.78
CA ALA A 353 -15.09 -18.16 6.91
C ALA A 353 -14.47 -16.81 7.28
N ASP A 354 -13.14 -16.70 7.29
CA ASP A 354 -12.40 -15.44 7.48
C ASP A 354 -12.82 -14.38 6.43
N ASN A 355 -12.79 -14.72 5.14
CA ASN A 355 -13.21 -13.80 4.07
C ASN A 355 -14.68 -13.34 4.25
N ILE A 356 -15.56 -14.23 4.72
CA ILE A 356 -16.96 -13.88 5.01
C ILE A 356 -17.02 -12.89 6.18
N ILE A 357 -16.30 -13.14 7.28
CA ILE A 357 -16.23 -12.24 8.44
C ILE A 357 -15.69 -10.86 7.99
N GLU A 358 -14.66 -10.83 7.14
CA GLU A 358 -14.09 -9.59 6.63
C GLU A 358 -15.11 -8.77 5.83
N SER A 359 -15.99 -9.45 5.07
CA SER A 359 -17.06 -8.84 4.26
C SER A 359 -18.26 -8.29 5.05
N ILE A 360 -18.30 -8.47 6.38
CA ILE A 360 -19.36 -7.91 7.23
C ILE A 360 -19.11 -6.41 7.42
N GLU A 361 -20.01 -5.58 6.87
CA GLU A 361 -19.92 -4.11 6.95
C GLU A 361 -20.18 -3.56 8.35
N ASN A 362 -21.07 -4.20 9.12
CA ASN A 362 -21.35 -3.79 10.49
C ASN A 362 -20.16 -4.17 11.41
N GLN A 363 -19.36 -3.17 11.77
CA GLN A 363 -18.15 -3.35 12.58
C GLN A 363 -18.41 -4.06 13.92
N LYS A 364 -19.50 -3.71 14.64
CA LYS A 364 -19.83 -4.36 15.91
C LYS A 364 -20.15 -5.85 15.74
N LEU A 365 -20.87 -6.19 14.67
CA LEU A 365 -21.19 -7.57 14.35
C LEU A 365 -19.92 -8.34 13.93
N LYS A 366 -19.09 -7.73 13.07
CA LYS A 366 -17.81 -8.28 12.61
C LYS A 366 -16.89 -8.62 13.79
N GLU A 367 -16.67 -7.67 14.69
CA GLU A 367 -15.85 -7.86 15.89
C GLU A 367 -16.41 -8.96 16.79
N LYS A 368 -17.73 -9.00 16.98
CA LYS A 368 -18.38 -10.02 17.81
C LYS A 368 -18.22 -11.42 17.22
N VAL A 369 -18.48 -11.59 15.92
CA VAL A 369 -18.29 -12.88 15.23
C VAL A 369 -16.83 -13.30 15.25
N ALA A 370 -15.90 -12.38 14.93
CA ALA A 370 -14.47 -12.67 14.94
C ALA A 370 -13.97 -13.11 16.32
N LYS A 371 -14.48 -12.48 17.38
CA LYS A 371 -14.17 -12.85 18.77
C LYS A 371 -14.73 -14.22 19.14
N ASP A 372 -16.00 -14.47 18.87
CA ASP A 372 -16.66 -15.72 19.27
C ASP A 372 -16.13 -16.94 18.49
N LEU A 373 -15.69 -16.74 17.25
CA LEU A 373 -15.10 -17.77 16.40
C LEU A 373 -13.57 -17.76 16.44
N PHE A 374 -12.94 -17.00 17.35
CA PHE A 374 -11.50 -16.78 17.29
C PHE A 374 -10.70 -18.09 17.40
N ASN A 375 -11.02 -18.90 18.40
CA ASN A 375 -10.31 -20.16 18.64
C ASN A 375 -10.56 -21.19 17.54
N ASP A 376 -11.68 -21.06 16.84
CA ASP A 376 -12.06 -21.92 15.74
C ASP A 376 -11.32 -21.53 14.46
N ILE A 377 -11.26 -20.24 14.09
CA ILE A 377 -10.72 -19.82 12.79
C ILE A 377 -9.25 -19.40 12.89
N TYR A 378 -8.82 -18.87 14.03
CA TYR A 378 -7.51 -18.25 14.19
C TYR A 378 -6.63 -18.91 15.26
N PHE A 379 -5.34 -18.62 15.18
CA PHE A 379 -4.36 -18.86 16.23
C PHE A 379 -3.32 -17.72 16.26
N LEU A 380 -2.67 -17.54 17.40
CA LEU A 380 -1.60 -16.55 17.55
C LEU A 380 -0.25 -17.24 17.42
N VAL A 381 0.64 -16.65 16.63
CA VAL A 381 2.05 -17.04 16.53
C VAL A 381 2.95 -15.86 16.84
N GLU A 382 4.09 -16.14 17.47
CA GLU A 382 5.14 -15.16 17.66
C GLU A 382 6.03 -15.11 16.42
N GLU A 383 6.10 -13.94 15.79
CA GLU A 383 7.02 -13.68 14.69
C GLU A 383 8.12 -12.72 15.15
N ILE A 384 9.36 -12.99 14.73
CA ILE A 384 10.48 -12.08 14.93
C ILE A 384 10.45 -11.05 13.80
N LYS A 385 10.35 -9.78 14.17
CA LYS A 385 10.47 -8.64 13.24
C LYS A 385 11.73 -7.85 13.56
N THR A 386 12.28 -7.22 12.54
CA THR A 386 13.46 -6.35 12.65
C THR A 386 13.04 -4.90 12.44
N LYS A 387 13.51 -4.01 13.33
CA LYS A 387 13.39 -2.56 13.19
C LYS A 387 14.78 -1.96 13.09
N ILE A 388 15.01 -1.12 12.08
CA ILE A 388 16.23 -0.32 11.96
C ILE A 388 15.92 1.07 12.48
N GLU A 389 16.65 1.51 13.50
CA GLU A 389 16.60 2.87 14.01
C GLU A 389 17.76 3.67 13.42
N THR A 390 17.47 4.84 12.86
CA THR A 390 18.47 5.68 12.20
C THR A 390 18.60 7.04 12.87
N LYS A 391 19.80 7.59 12.95
CA LYS A 391 20.04 8.95 13.45
C LYS A 391 21.16 9.64 12.67
N LEU A 392 20.90 10.85 12.18
CA LEU A 392 21.94 11.70 11.58
C LEU A 392 22.96 12.14 12.66
N ILE A 393 24.24 11.93 12.38
CA ILE A 393 25.35 12.37 13.22
C ILE A 393 25.84 13.73 12.73
N ASN A 394 26.36 13.77 11.50
CA ASN A 394 26.93 14.94 10.85
C ASN A 394 26.46 15.05 9.40
N SER A 395 26.46 16.28 8.88
CA SER A 395 26.21 16.58 7.47
C SER A 395 27.23 17.62 6.99
N PHE A 396 27.84 17.38 5.83
CA PHE A 396 28.78 18.29 5.17
C PHE A 396 28.30 18.61 3.77
N GLN A 397 28.46 19.86 3.35
CA GLN A 397 28.15 20.32 2.00
C GLN A 397 29.35 21.07 1.42
N TYR A 398 29.76 20.69 0.21
CA TYR A 398 30.87 21.28 -0.53
C TYR A 398 30.46 21.69 -1.93
N HIS A 399 31.04 22.79 -2.40
CA HIS A 399 31.02 23.21 -3.80
C HIS A 399 32.46 23.17 -4.33
N LEU A 400 32.65 22.47 -5.45
CA LEU A 400 33.95 22.20 -6.02
C LEU A 400 33.95 22.63 -7.49
N ASN A 401 35.03 23.27 -7.93
CA ASN A 401 35.18 23.63 -9.33
C ASN A 401 35.51 22.39 -10.16
N THR A 402 34.72 22.18 -11.21
CA THR A 402 34.76 20.99 -12.05
C THR A 402 34.97 21.38 -13.50
N TYR A 403 35.76 20.57 -14.20
CA TYR A 403 35.97 20.70 -15.63
C TYR A 403 36.12 19.31 -16.26
N ALA A 404 35.15 18.93 -17.07
CA ALA A 404 35.06 17.62 -17.70
C ALA A 404 35.13 17.69 -19.24
N SER A 405 34.79 18.83 -19.85
CA SER A 405 34.81 18.99 -21.30
C SER A 405 36.20 19.33 -21.83
N ASN A 406 36.46 18.99 -23.11
CA ASN A 406 37.62 19.45 -23.89
C ASN A 406 38.99 19.36 -23.16
N LEU A 407 39.20 18.29 -22.40
CA LEU A 407 40.44 18.07 -21.67
C LEU A 407 41.62 17.91 -22.65
N ASN A 408 42.65 18.73 -22.44
CA ASN A 408 43.95 18.56 -23.06
C ASN A 408 45.02 18.42 -21.96
N GLU A 409 46.24 18.05 -22.37
CA GLU A 409 47.33 17.80 -21.44
C GLU A 409 47.69 19.04 -20.59
N TYR A 410 47.58 20.24 -21.15
CA TYR A 410 47.85 21.49 -20.43
C TYR A 410 46.83 21.74 -19.32
N ILE A 411 45.54 21.46 -19.54
CA ILE A 411 44.48 21.59 -18.51
C ILE A 411 44.67 20.54 -17.41
N ILE A 412 45.01 19.31 -17.79
CA ILE A 412 45.31 18.24 -16.83
C ILE A 412 46.52 18.63 -15.98
N ASN A 413 47.59 19.12 -16.59
CA ASN A 413 48.80 19.54 -15.86
C ASN A 413 48.56 20.80 -15.01
N PHE A 414 47.73 21.74 -15.48
CA PHE A 414 47.25 22.88 -14.69
C PHE A 414 46.56 22.40 -13.42
N ALA A 415 45.59 21.48 -13.52
CA ALA A 415 44.91 20.92 -12.37
C ALA A 415 45.85 20.11 -11.45
N ARG A 416 46.76 19.30 -12.01
CA ARG A 416 47.75 18.50 -11.23
C ARG A 416 48.68 19.37 -10.39
N LYS A 417 49.07 20.54 -10.89
CA LYS A 417 49.93 21.50 -10.17
C LYS A 417 49.16 22.30 -9.11
N GLY A 418 47.87 22.05 -8.90
CA GLY A 418 47.04 22.77 -7.93
C GLY A 418 46.28 23.96 -8.54
N GLY A 419 46.26 24.07 -9.86
CA GLY A 419 45.60 25.16 -10.56
C GLY A 419 44.08 25.17 -10.35
N ASN A 420 43.49 26.36 -10.23
CA ASN A 420 42.05 26.56 -10.08
C ASN A 420 41.59 27.87 -10.72
N LEU A 421 40.30 27.97 -11.07
CA LEU A 421 39.73 29.17 -11.69
C LEU A 421 38.26 29.36 -11.29
N SER A 422 37.78 30.59 -11.35
CA SER A 422 36.43 30.94 -10.94
C SER A 422 35.34 30.31 -11.81
N LEU A 423 34.20 30.02 -11.21
CA LEU A 423 33.07 29.37 -11.89
C LEU A 423 32.57 30.09 -13.15
N ASN A 424 32.53 31.42 -13.17
CA ASN A 424 32.13 32.18 -14.37
C ASN A 424 33.05 31.88 -15.56
N THR A 425 34.36 31.74 -15.34
CA THR A 425 35.31 31.37 -16.40
C THR A 425 35.11 29.94 -16.90
N LEU A 426 34.79 29.00 -16.00
CA LEU A 426 34.44 27.62 -16.36
C LEU A 426 33.16 27.55 -17.19
N SER A 427 32.12 28.28 -16.78
CA SER A 427 30.83 28.35 -17.48
C SER A 427 30.85 29.23 -18.74
N GLY A 428 31.96 29.90 -19.04
CA GLY A 428 32.11 30.78 -20.21
C GLY A 428 31.41 32.13 -20.08
N ASP A 429 30.98 32.50 -18.87
CA ASP A 429 30.45 33.83 -18.57
C ASP A 429 31.60 34.84 -18.44
N THR A 430 31.69 35.75 -19.41
CA THR A 430 32.70 36.82 -19.46
C THR A 430 32.16 38.19 -19.08
N SER A 431 31.11 38.25 -18.26
CA SER A 431 30.52 39.50 -17.76
C SER A 431 31.42 40.27 -16.78
N PHE A 432 32.52 39.68 -16.31
CA PHE A 432 33.48 40.30 -15.41
C PHE A 432 34.45 41.25 -16.12
N LYS A 433 34.98 42.25 -15.40
CA LYS A 433 35.99 43.20 -15.89
C LYS A 433 37.32 43.13 -15.12
N ASN A 434 37.34 42.40 -14.01
CA ASN A 434 38.49 42.29 -13.13
C ASN A 434 38.87 40.81 -13.00
N LEU A 435 40.11 40.48 -13.36
CA LEU A 435 40.69 39.15 -13.28
C LEU A 435 41.85 39.17 -12.30
N PHE A 436 41.77 38.36 -11.25
CA PHE A 436 42.86 38.17 -10.30
C PHE A 436 43.66 36.93 -10.70
N ILE A 437 44.95 37.10 -11.01
CA ILE A 437 45.83 36.01 -11.41
C ILE A 437 46.88 35.85 -10.32
N SER A 438 46.96 34.69 -9.68
CA SER A 438 48.07 34.36 -8.79
C SER A 438 48.89 33.22 -9.39
N LEU A 439 50.14 33.52 -9.72
CA LEU A 439 51.09 32.56 -10.32
C LEU A 439 52.14 32.07 -9.33
N PHE A 440 52.02 32.42 -8.05
CA PHE A 440 53.02 32.14 -7.02
C PHE A 440 52.62 30.91 -6.21
N ASN A 441 53.62 30.13 -5.78
CA ASN A 441 53.40 29.01 -4.89
C ASN A 441 53.51 29.44 -3.43
N PHE A 442 52.59 28.93 -2.61
CA PHE A 442 52.51 29.22 -1.19
C PHE A 442 52.48 27.90 -0.40
N ASN A 443 52.92 27.94 0.85
CA ASN A 443 52.82 26.78 1.76
C ASN A 443 51.38 26.49 2.23
N PHE A 444 50.39 27.20 1.68
CA PHE A 444 48.98 27.08 1.97
C PHE A 444 48.17 27.33 0.69
N SER A 445 46.93 26.84 0.64
CA SER A 445 46.05 27.10 -0.51
C SER A 445 45.33 28.45 -0.36
N ILE A 446 45.46 29.31 -1.37
CA ILE A 446 44.68 30.56 -1.46
C ILE A 446 43.30 30.36 -2.10
N PHE A 447 43.07 29.21 -2.75
CA PHE A 447 41.82 28.93 -3.46
C PHE A 447 40.56 29.09 -2.60
N PRO A 448 40.46 28.56 -1.36
CA PRO A 448 39.26 28.71 -0.53
C PRO A 448 38.86 30.17 -0.27
N ILE A 449 39.86 31.06 -0.12
CA ILE A 449 39.62 32.48 0.15
C ILE A 449 39.10 33.17 -1.11
N PHE A 450 39.66 32.85 -2.26
CA PHE A 450 39.20 33.36 -3.55
C PHE A 450 37.80 32.86 -3.92
N GLU A 451 37.51 31.59 -3.67
CA GLU A 451 36.20 31.02 -3.97
C GLU A 451 35.11 31.61 -3.05
N LYS A 452 35.43 31.79 -1.77
CA LYS A 452 34.55 32.49 -0.82
C LYS A 452 34.28 33.94 -1.28
N LEU A 453 35.33 34.66 -1.65
CA LEU A 453 35.23 36.04 -2.14
C LEU A 453 34.37 36.13 -3.41
N TYR A 454 34.62 35.26 -4.39
CA TYR A 454 33.86 35.19 -5.64
C TYR A 454 32.37 34.94 -5.36
N SER A 455 32.06 33.93 -4.53
CA SER A 455 30.68 33.60 -4.15
C SER A 455 29.98 34.75 -3.44
N ASP A 456 30.67 35.40 -2.49
CA ASP A 456 30.14 36.54 -1.74
C ASP A 456 29.82 37.74 -2.63
N LEU A 457 30.68 38.08 -3.59
CA LEU A 457 30.46 39.22 -4.50
C LEU A 457 29.34 38.94 -5.48
N LYS A 458 29.29 37.72 -6.02
CA LYS A 458 28.23 37.31 -6.96
C LYS A 458 26.85 37.35 -6.29
N ILE A 459 26.74 36.85 -5.06
CA ILE A 459 25.45 36.77 -4.34
C ILE A 459 25.04 38.14 -3.77
N ASN A 460 25.95 38.88 -3.15
CA ASN A 460 25.58 40.04 -2.33
C ASN A 460 25.65 41.38 -3.06
N SER A 461 26.49 41.52 -4.09
CA SER A 461 26.67 42.80 -4.80
C SER A 461 26.39 42.72 -6.30
N ASN A 462 26.00 41.54 -6.82
CA ASN A 462 25.86 41.25 -8.25
C ASN A 462 27.10 41.68 -9.06
N GLN A 463 28.26 41.73 -8.40
CA GLN A 463 29.55 42.05 -9.02
C GLN A 463 30.21 40.76 -9.46
N SER A 464 30.72 40.74 -10.69
CA SER A 464 31.40 39.59 -11.28
C SER A 464 32.90 39.88 -11.34
N ILE A 465 33.69 39.09 -10.59
CA ILE A 465 35.15 39.00 -10.73
C ILE A 465 35.49 37.61 -11.27
N ALA A 466 36.69 37.44 -11.81
CA ALA A 466 37.26 36.13 -12.02
C ALA A 466 38.58 35.99 -11.29
N TYR A 467 38.97 34.75 -11.03
CA TYR A 467 40.31 34.44 -10.57
C TYR A 467 40.91 33.27 -11.36
N TYR A 468 42.23 33.24 -11.43
CA TYR A 468 43.05 32.17 -11.96
C TYR A 468 44.22 31.96 -10.99
N ILE A 469 44.36 30.75 -10.48
CA ILE A 469 45.41 30.38 -9.54
C ILE A 469 46.24 29.29 -10.21
N PHE A 470 47.55 29.47 -10.24
CA PHE A 470 48.52 28.47 -10.67
C PHE A 470 49.74 28.52 -9.75
N PRO A 471 49.97 27.52 -8.88
CA PRO A 471 51.11 27.55 -7.95
C PRO A 471 52.41 27.23 -8.70
N SER A 472 53.15 28.24 -9.17
CA SER A 472 54.43 28.02 -9.86
C SER A 472 55.46 27.42 -8.91
N THR A 473 55.99 26.27 -9.29
CA THR A 473 57.02 25.54 -8.54
C THR A 473 58.43 25.79 -9.06
N GLU A 474 58.56 26.23 -10.31
CA GLU A 474 59.84 26.28 -11.03
C GLU A 474 60.16 27.70 -11.56
N ASN A 475 59.76 28.73 -10.81
CA ASN A 475 59.94 30.15 -11.17
C ASN A 475 59.50 30.45 -12.61
N LEU A 476 58.33 29.93 -13.00
CA LEU A 476 57.68 30.17 -14.28
C LEU A 476 58.58 29.81 -15.47
N ASN A 477 59.23 28.65 -15.44
CA ASN A 477 60.02 28.17 -16.56
C ASN A 477 59.19 28.01 -17.85
N GLN A 478 59.83 27.63 -18.96
CA GLN A 478 59.15 27.53 -20.26
C GLN A 478 57.97 26.56 -20.24
N ALA A 479 58.09 25.42 -19.55
CA ALA A 479 57.01 24.44 -19.46
C ALA A 479 55.81 24.94 -18.64
N GLU A 480 56.05 25.57 -17.48
CA GLU A 480 54.99 26.23 -16.71
C GLU A 480 54.34 27.36 -17.51
N PHE A 481 55.13 28.15 -18.25
CA PHE A 481 54.60 29.21 -19.11
C PHE A 481 53.73 28.66 -20.24
N GLU A 482 54.07 27.54 -20.87
CA GLU A 482 53.22 26.89 -21.87
C GLU A 482 51.88 26.43 -21.30
N ILE A 483 51.87 25.87 -20.08
CA ILE A 483 50.64 25.52 -19.37
C ILE A 483 49.81 26.77 -19.08
N ILE A 484 50.42 27.81 -18.50
CA ILE A 484 49.75 29.05 -18.13
C ILE A 484 49.18 29.75 -19.37
N SER A 485 50.00 29.96 -20.40
CA SER A 485 49.59 30.62 -21.64
C SER A 485 48.49 29.86 -22.35
N THR A 486 48.61 28.54 -22.50
CA THR A 486 47.58 27.72 -23.16
C THR A 486 46.27 27.74 -22.40
N THR A 487 46.31 27.55 -21.07
CA THR A 487 45.08 27.51 -20.26
C THR A 487 44.43 28.88 -20.11
N LEU A 488 45.18 29.97 -19.93
CA LEU A 488 44.63 31.33 -19.92
C LEU A 488 44.04 31.70 -21.28
N ASN A 489 44.70 31.35 -22.39
CA ASN A 489 44.17 31.60 -23.72
C ASN A 489 42.87 30.83 -23.96
N PHE A 490 42.86 29.54 -23.66
CA PHE A 490 41.75 28.64 -23.93
C PHE A 490 40.55 28.88 -23.01
N LEU A 491 40.77 29.01 -21.69
CA LEU A 491 39.69 29.09 -20.71
C LEU A 491 39.17 30.52 -20.50
N ILE A 492 40.00 31.53 -20.75
CA ILE A 492 39.68 32.93 -20.44
C ILE A 492 39.76 33.83 -21.68
N LYS A 493 40.95 34.10 -22.22
CA LYS A 493 41.18 35.15 -23.23
C LYS A 493 40.31 34.97 -24.48
N SER A 494 40.24 33.75 -25.01
CA SER A 494 39.45 33.44 -26.23
C SER A 494 37.94 33.64 -26.06
N LYS A 495 37.44 33.64 -24.82
CA LYS A 495 36.03 33.83 -24.51
C LYS A 495 35.68 35.30 -24.28
N ILE A 496 36.64 36.17 -24.01
CA ILE A 496 36.41 37.60 -23.77
C ILE A 496 36.04 38.27 -25.10
N ARG A 497 34.77 38.63 -25.24
CA ARG A 497 34.22 39.33 -26.44
C ARG A 497 34.07 40.85 -26.25
N ASN A 498 34.37 41.37 -25.07
CA ASN A 498 34.06 42.74 -24.68
C ASN A 498 35.10 43.74 -25.24
N THR A 499 34.66 44.89 -25.72
CA THR A 499 35.53 45.98 -26.22
C THR A 499 35.96 46.96 -25.12
N ASN A 500 35.46 46.77 -23.90
CA ASN A 500 35.78 47.62 -22.75
C ASN A 500 37.11 47.24 -22.10
N GLN A 501 37.71 48.21 -21.41
CA GLN A 501 38.94 47.99 -20.64
C GLN A 501 38.74 46.91 -19.56
N PHE A 502 39.73 46.03 -19.44
CA PHE A 502 39.75 44.86 -18.58
C PHE A 502 40.98 44.91 -17.68
N ASN A 503 40.81 44.81 -16.37
CA ASN A 503 41.90 44.91 -15.41
C ASN A 503 42.35 43.51 -14.97
N ILE A 504 43.65 43.27 -15.02
CA ILE A 504 44.29 42.04 -14.58
C ILE A 504 45.17 42.41 -13.39
N TYR A 505 44.88 41.82 -12.24
CA TYR A 505 45.68 41.97 -11.03
C TYR A 505 46.60 40.75 -10.92
N ASN A 506 47.89 40.93 -11.21
CA ASN A 506 48.91 39.91 -10.97
C ASN A 506 49.24 39.92 -9.48
N LEU A 507 48.72 38.91 -8.78
CA LEU A 507 48.62 38.87 -7.33
C LEU A 507 49.69 37.99 -6.70
N ASP A 508 50.41 38.57 -5.76
CA ASP A 508 51.33 37.88 -4.86
C ASP A 508 50.95 38.11 -3.39
N PHE A 509 51.36 37.19 -2.52
CA PHE A 509 51.23 37.33 -1.08
C PHE A 509 52.59 37.25 -0.38
N ILE A 510 52.90 38.24 0.46
CA ILE A 510 54.13 38.31 1.25
C ILE A 510 53.86 38.09 2.75
N PRO A 511 54.89 37.70 3.53
CA PRO A 511 54.76 37.54 4.98
C PRO A 511 54.19 38.74 5.72
N TYR A 512 53.75 38.52 6.96
CA TYR A 512 53.15 39.53 7.82
C TYR A 512 54.07 40.75 8.03
N LEU A 513 53.47 41.94 7.94
CA LEU A 513 54.12 43.24 8.15
C LEU A 513 53.58 43.98 9.38
N GLY A 514 52.66 43.37 10.14
CA GLY A 514 52.06 43.91 11.37
C GLY A 514 50.75 44.65 11.13
N LYS A 515 50.48 45.08 9.89
CA LYS A 515 49.22 45.67 9.43
C LYS A 515 48.94 45.22 7.99
N PRO A 516 47.67 45.00 7.59
CA PRO A 516 47.34 44.67 6.21
C PRO A 516 47.95 45.68 5.23
N THR A 517 48.92 45.23 4.44
CA THR A 517 49.72 46.09 3.57
C THR A 517 49.51 45.71 2.12
N ILE A 518 49.30 46.71 1.29
CA ILE A 518 49.13 46.59 -0.16
C ILE A 518 50.32 47.28 -0.82
N ILE A 519 51.03 46.55 -1.67
CA ILE A 519 52.04 47.13 -2.56
C ILE A 519 51.48 47.06 -3.98
N ILE A 520 51.37 48.21 -4.63
CA ILE A 520 50.93 48.30 -6.02
C ILE A 520 52.12 48.68 -6.88
N GLY A 521 52.53 47.74 -7.71
CA GLY A 521 53.60 47.89 -8.67
C GLY A 521 53.09 48.47 -9.98
N THR A 522 53.37 49.76 -10.25
CA THR A 522 52.94 50.41 -11.49
C THR A 522 53.84 51.59 -11.88
N GLU A 523 54.29 51.61 -13.12
CA GLU A 523 54.95 52.77 -13.75
C GLU A 523 53.92 53.78 -14.31
N ASN A 524 52.64 53.40 -14.36
CA ASN A 524 51.58 54.22 -14.94
C ASN A 524 50.96 55.17 -13.90
N SER A 525 51.20 56.48 -14.08
CA SER A 525 50.69 57.55 -13.21
C SER A 525 49.16 57.59 -13.11
N SER A 526 48.43 57.22 -14.17
CA SER A 526 46.96 57.16 -14.15
C SER A 526 46.43 56.03 -13.26
N ILE A 527 47.15 54.89 -13.20
CA ILE A 527 46.81 53.76 -12.32
C ILE A 527 47.08 54.16 -10.86
N LYS A 528 48.22 54.82 -10.60
CA LYS A 528 48.56 55.36 -9.27
C LYS A 528 47.44 56.24 -8.71
N GLN A 529 47.00 57.24 -9.46
CA GLN A 529 45.95 58.15 -9.02
C GLN A 529 44.58 57.45 -8.86
N TRP A 530 44.26 56.49 -9.75
CA TRP A 530 43.03 55.70 -9.65
C TRP A 530 43.00 54.86 -8.37
N VAL A 531 44.10 54.18 -8.05
CA VAL A 531 44.27 53.37 -6.84
C VAL A 531 44.14 54.23 -5.58
N GLU A 532 44.86 55.36 -5.50
CA GLU A 532 44.82 56.25 -4.34
C GLU A 532 43.39 56.75 -4.06
N ASN A 533 42.64 57.04 -5.11
CA ASN A 533 41.24 57.46 -5.02
C ASN A 533 40.33 56.31 -4.55
N LYS A 534 40.44 55.12 -5.14
CA LYS A 534 39.62 53.94 -4.81
C LYS A 534 39.88 53.43 -3.40
N LEU A 535 41.14 53.41 -2.96
CA LEU A 535 41.56 52.89 -1.65
C LEU A 535 41.56 53.95 -0.54
N SER A 536 41.22 55.21 -0.85
CA SER A 536 41.15 56.31 0.12
C SER A 536 40.28 55.98 1.35
N LYS A 537 39.20 55.22 1.16
CA LYS A 537 38.27 54.78 2.22
C LYS A 537 38.88 53.74 3.16
N LEU A 538 39.95 53.06 2.75
CA LEU A 538 40.60 51.99 3.51
C LEU A 538 41.87 52.45 4.24
N LYS A 539 42.34 53.69 4.04
CA LYS A 539 43.61 54.22 4.58
C LYS A 539 43.85 54.01 6.08
N ARG A 540 42.79 53.89 6.89
CA ARG A 540 42.92 53.63 8.34
C ARG A 540 43.11 52.14 8.66
N LYS A 541 42.64 51.23 7.79
CA LYS A 541 42.68 49.78 7.97
C LYS A 541 43.90 49.13 7.30
N ILE A 542 44.39 49.73 6.21
CA ILE A 542 45.51 49.19 5.42
C ILE A 542 46.68 50.16 5.35
N ASP A 543 47.87 49.64 5.07
CA ASP A 543 49.00 50.42 4.57
C ASP A 543 49.05 50.28 3.05
N LEU A 544 49.27 51.39 2.35
CA LEU A 544 49.34 51.44 0.89
C LEU A 544 50.73 51.95 0.49
N ILE A 545 51.45 51.10 -0.24
CA ILE A 545 52.75 51.40 -0.84
C ILE A 545 52.55 51.39 -2.36
N ILE A 546 52.93 52.47 -3.02
CA ILE A 546 52.94 52.53 -4.48
C ILE A 546 54.39 52.53 -4.92
N ASP A 547 54.78 51.47 -5.59
CA ASP A 547 56.14 51.22 -6.04
C ASP A 547 56.20 51.29 -7.56
N ASP A 548 57.08 52.13 -8.07
CA ASP A 548 57.42 52.25 -9.50
C ASP A 548 58.75 51.55 -9.83
N SER A 549 59.25 50.71 -8.91
CA SER A 549 60.56 50.06 -9.00
C SER A 549 60.44 48.52 -9.05
N PHE A 550 60.93 47.84 -8.02
CA PHE A 550 61.07 46.38 -7.95
C PHE A 550 59.76 45.62 -8.21
N PHE A 551 58.65 46.10 -7.67
CA PHE A 551 57.34 45.46 -7.81
C PHE A 551 56.61 45.89 -9.08
N ALA A 552 57.08 46.90 -9.82
CA ALA A 552 56.44 47.35 -11.04
C ALA A 552 56.68 46.43 -12.24
N GLY A 553 57.75 45.61 -12.23
CA GLY A 553 58.12 44.68 -13.31
C GLY A 553 57.98 43.20 -12.95
N GLY A 554 58.81 42.36 -13.58
CA GLY A 554 58.98 40.96 -13.20
C GLY A 554 58.45 39.95 -14.22
N LYS A 555 59.04 38.75 -14.19
CA LYS A 555 58.81 37.68 -15.17
C LYS A 555 57.33 37.31 -15.32
N SER A 556 56.57 37.26 -14.22
CA SER A 556 55.14 36.97 -14.25
C SER A 556 54.35 38.05 -15.00
N LYS A 557 54.68 39.32 -14.78
CA LYS A 557 54.03 40.45 -15.46
C LYS A 557 54.34 40.42 -16.95
N ASP A 558 55.61 40.20 -17.32
CA ASP A 558 56.05 40.15 -18.72
C ASP A 558 55.38 38.99 -19.47
N GLN A 559 55.30 37.81 -18.84
CA GLN A 559 54.59 36.66 -19.39
C GLN A 559 53.10 36.94 -19.54
N LEU A 560 52.44 37.55 -18.55
CA LEU A 560 51.04 37.94 -18.68
C LEU A 560 50.83 38.98 -19.78
N ALA A 561 51.73 39.94 -19.95
CA ALA A 561 51.66 40.92 -21.02
C ALA A 561 51.76 40.26 -22.41
N SER A 562 52.61 39.24 -22.56
CA SER A 562 52.69 38.45 -23.80
C SER A 562 51.45 37.59 -24.07
N ILE A 563 50.71 37.18 -23.03
CA ILE A 563 49.44 36.47 -23.19
C ILE A 563 48.33 37.47 -23.54
N PHE A 564 48.34 38.66 -22.94
CA PHE A 564 47.27 39.67 -23.06
C PHE A 564 47.72 40.92 -23.84
N GLU A 565 48.21 40.72 -25.07
CA GLU A 565 48.87 41.75 -25.91
C GLU A 565 47.97 42.93 -26.36
N SER A 566 46.68 42.94 -26.05
CA SER A 566 45.75 43.99 -26.49
C SER A 566 45.69 45.15 -25.48
N ASN A 567 45.63 46.39 -25.98
CA ASN A 567 45.50 47.62 -25.19
C ASN A 567 44.23 47.67 -24.30
N ILE A 568 43.27 46.76 -24.51
CA ILE A 568 42.11 46.62 -23.62
C ILE A 568 42.49 46.04 -22.26
N PHE A 569 43.58 45.27 -22.17
CA PHE A 569 44.03 44.66 -20.92
C PHE A 569 45.01 45.57 -20.19
N LYS A 570 44.71 45.89 -18.92
CA LYS A 570 45.64 46.60 -18.03
C LYS A 570 46.10 45.67 -16.93
N ILE A 571 47.40 45.35 -16.92
CA ILE A 571 48.02 44.48 -15.92
C ILE A 571 48.65 45.35 -14.83
N THR A 572 48.24 45.10 -13.59
CA THR A 572 48.74 45.75 -12.38
C THR A 572 49.30 44.69 -11.43
N ASN A 573 50.53 44.86 -10.98
CA ASN A 573 51.06 44.00 -9.91
C ASN A 573 50.46 44.44 -8.58
N LEU A 574 49.86 43.49 -7.87
CA LEU A 574 49.21 43.68 -6.58
C LEU A 574 49.82 42.70 -5.58
N VAL A 575 50.61 43.20 -4.63
CA VAL A 575 51.20 42.36 -3.59
C VAL A 575 50.49 42.65 -2.27
N LEU A 576 50.01 41.60 -1.61
CA LEU A 576 49.27 41.69 -0.36
C LEU A 576 50.05 41.01 0.75
N SER A 577 50.05 41.56 1.96
CA SER A 577 50.60 40.84 3.11
C SER A 577 49.64 39.74 3.61
N TYR A 578 50.15 38.71 4.29
CA TYR A 578 49.35 37.58 4.79
C TYR A 578 48.24 37.97 5.77
N GLU A 579 48.24 39.18 6.33
CA GLU A 579 47.12 39.71 7.12
C GLU A 579 45.79 39.68 6.35
N PHE A 580 45.80 39.86 5.02
CA PHE A 580 44.60 39.77 4.19
C PHE A 580 44.00 38.37 4.12
N ILE A 581 44.82 37.33 4.35
CA ILE A 581 44.36 35.94 4.37
C ILE A 581 43.61 35.66 5.68
N ASN A 582 44.07 36.25 6.79
CA ASN A 582 43.47 36.07 8.10
C ASN A 582 42.26 37.00 8.32
N ASP A 583 42.27 38.21 7.77
CA ASP A 583 41.16 39.16 7.83
C ASP A 583 40.40 39.22 6.50
N TYR A 584 39.51 38.24 6.33
CA TYR A 584 38.65 38.14 5.15
C TYR A 584 37.79 39.40 4.93
N SER A 585 37.39 40.10 5.99
CA SER A 585 36.57 41.32 5.86
C SER A 585 37.34 42.42 5.16
N VAL A 586 38.60 42.64 5.58
CA VAL A 586 39.48 43.63 4.98
C VAL A 586 39.84 43.25 3.54
N PHE A 587 40.08 41.96 3.26
CA PHE A 587 40.32 41.48 1.90
C PHE A 587 39.12 41.68 0.96
N LYS A 588 37.90 41.38 1.43
CA LYS A 588 36.67 41.62 0.69
C LYS A 588 36.47 43.10 0.39
N GLU A 589 36.62 43.97 1.40
CA GLU A 589 36.51 45.42 1.24
C GLU A 589 37.54 45.98 0.23
N LEU A 590 38.77 45.45 0.25
CA LEU A 590 39.79 45.79 -0.73
C LEU A 590 39.32 45.45 -2.15
N VAL A 591 38.92 44.20 -2.40
CA VAL A 591 38.51 43.78 -3.74
C VAL A 591 37.28 44.56 -4.21
N GLN A 592 36.30 44.81 -3.35
CA GLN A 592 35.15 45.66 -3.65
C GLN A 592 35.55 47.09 -4.04
N SER A 593 36.61 47.63 -3.45
CA SER A 593 37.12 48.97 -3.77
C SER A 593 37.81 49.00 -5.14
N LEU A 594 38.42 47.89 -5.56
CA LEU A 594 39.10 47.77 -6.86
C LEU A 594 38.14 47.52 -8.04
N ILE A 595 36.91 47.06 -7.77
CA ILE A 595 35.81 46.95 -8.75
C ILE A 595 35.21 48.35 -8.96
#